data_AF-A0A645GJR3-F1
#
_entry.id   AF-A0A645GJR3-F1
#
_cell.length_a   1.000
_cell.length_b   1.000
_cell.length_c   1.000
_cell.angle_alpha   90.00
_cell.angle_beta   90.00
_cell.angle_gamma   90.00
#
_symmetry.space_group_name_H-M   'P 1'
#
loop_
_entity.id
_entity.type
_entity.pdbx_description
1 polymer ?
#
loop_
_entity_poly.entity_id
_entity_poly.type
_entity_poly.pdbx_seq_one_letter_code
_entity_poly.pdbx_strand_id
1 'polypeptide(L)'
;MVSGASGDVGDLGYLLPTVQFGFSGIKGRIHSSEFEITDEENVYLHTAKIVMKTVYDLLSCPQLQVKNKDFSERKEFYLKNWLYKEQE
;
A
#
# COMPACT_ATOMS: atom_id res chain seq x y z
N MET A 1 3.21 -11.74 2.71
CA MET A 1 3.27 -11.28 4.13
C MET A 1 1.97 -10.53 4.39
N VAL A 2 1.23 -10.88 5.45
CA VAL A 2 0.09 -10.07 5.91
C VAL A 2 0.62 -9.20 7.05
N SER A 3 0.50 -7.88 6.91
CA SER A 3 0.94 -6.93 7.93
C SER A 3 -0.14 -6.77 9.00
N GLY A 4 0.23 -6.87 10.28
CA GLY A 4 -0.64 -6.51 11.41
C GLY A 4 -0.55 -5.03 11.81
N ALA A 5 0.20 -4.23 11.06
CA ALA A 5 0.29 -2.79 11.28
C ALA A 5 -0.94 -2.07 10.70
N SER A 6 -1.42 -1.06 11.41
CA SER A 6 -2.51 -0.20 10.94
C SER A 6 -1.97 0.86 9.97
N GLY A 7 -2.69 1.08 8.86
CA GLY A 7 -2.33 2.06 7.83
C GLY A 7 -3.42 2.18 6.76
N ASP A 8 -3.28 3.19 5.91
CA ASP A 8 -4.19 3.52 4.80
C ASP A 8 -4.32 2.42 3.74
N VAL A 9 -3.31 1.56 3.61
CA VAL A 9 -3.29 0.40 2.71
C VAL A 9 -4.50 -0.51 2.94
N GLY A 10 -4.98 -0.65 4.18
CA GLY A 10 -6.18 -1.45 4.48
C GLY A 10 -7.43 -0.85 3.83
N ASP A 11 -7.62 0.46 3.98
CA ASP A 11 -8.75 1.19 3.39
C ASP A 11 -8.67 1.18 1.85
N LEU A 12 -7.48 1.38 1.30
CA LEU A 12 -7.25 1.27 -0.15
C LEU A 12 -7.50 -0.15 -0.65
N GLY A 13 -7.05 -1.18 0.07
CA GLY A 13 -7.31 -2.58 -0.25
C GLY A 13 -8.79 -2.96 -0.18
N TYR A 14 -9.58 -2.24 0.63
CA TYR A 14 -11.03 -2.36 0.61
C TYR A 14 -11.66 -1.74 -0.66
N LEU A 15 -11.00 -0.87 -1.40
CA LEU A 15 -11.59 -0.23 -2.59
C LEU A 15 -10.99 -0.79 -3.89
N LEU A 16 -9.67 -0.98 -3.92
CA LEU A 16 -8.89 -1.25 -5.12
C LEU A 16 -7.93 -2.42 -4.89
N PRO A 17 -7.55 -3.16 -5.95
CA PRO A 17 -6.43 -4.09 -5.88
C PRO A 17 -5.18 -3.34 -5.42
N THR A 18 -4.72 -3.67 -4.22
CA THR A 18 -3.65 -2.92 -3.54
C THR A 18 -2.58 -3.90 -3.08
N VAL A 19 -1.32 -3.54 -3.28
CA VAL A 19 -0.16 -4.25 -2.75
C VAL A 19 0.67 -3.29 -1.93
N GLN A 20 1.13 -3.75 -0.77
CA GLN A 20 2.14 -3.06 0.02
C GLN A 20 3.47 -3.78 -0.14
N PHE A 21 4.48 -3.03 -0.55
CA PHE A 21 5.84 -3.54 -0.62
C PHE A 21 6.48 -3.46 0.76
N GLY A 22 7.07 -4.58 1.20
CA GLY A 22 8.02 -4.59 2.30
C GLY A 22 9.43 -4.58 1.74
N PHE A 23 10.27 -3.66 2.19
CA PHE A 23 11.66 -3.54 1.75
C PHE A 23 12.63 -3.88 2.89
N SER A 24 13.77 -4.47 2.55
CA SER A 24 14.86 -4.79 3.47
C SER A 24 15.87 -3.65 3.54
N GLY A 25 16.92 -3.82 4.36
CA GLY A 25 17.97 -2.81 4.58
C GLY A 25 17.72 -1.94 5.81
N ILE A 26 16.73 -2.31 6.63
CA ILE A 26 16.44 -1.72 7.93
C ILE A 26 16.71 -2.76 9.01
N LYS A 27 17.26 -2.32 10.14
CA LYS A 27 17.40 -3.08 11.38
C LYS A 27 16.52 -2.48 12.48
N GLY A 28 16.09 -3.32 13.41
CA GLY A 28 15.23 -2.92 14.52
C GLY A 28 13.74 -2.95 14.18
N ARG A 29 12.91 -2.54 15.14
CA ARG A 29 11.44 -2.50 14.98
C ARG A 29 10.99 -1.10 14.56
N ILE A 30 9.96 -1.04 13.71
CA ILE A 30 9.26 0.22 13.41
C ILE A 30 8.72 0.80 14.73
N HIS A 31 8.87 2.11 14.92
CA HIS A 31 8.57 2.86 16.17
C HIS A 31 9.45 2.53 17.39
N SER A 32 10.59 1.85 17.21
CA SER A 32 11.57 1.67 18.28
C SER A 32 12.75 2.64 18.15
N SER A 33 13.45 2.90 19.26
CA SER A 33 14.71 3.65 19.27
C SER A 33 15.86 2.90 18.57
N GLU A 34 15.67 1.62 18.26
CA GLU A 34 16.64 0.76 17.57
C GLU A 34 16.43 0.75 16.06
N PHE A 35 15.46 1.53 15.54
CA PHE A 35 15.22 1.63 14.11
C PHE A 35 16.40 2.31 13.41
N GLU A 36 17.05 1.59 12.51
CA GLU A 36 18.24 2.04 11.81
C GLU A 36 18.20 1.60 10.34
N ILE A 37 18.57 2.51 9.44
CA ILE A 37 18.81 2.17 8.03
C ILE A 37 20.25 1.65 7.94
N THR A 38 20.39 0.39 7.56
CA THR A 38 21.68 -0.31 7.48
C THR A 38 22.19 -0.50 6.06
N ASP A 39 21.31 -0.33 5.07
CA ASP A 39 21.62 -0.42 3.64
C ASP A 39 20.81 0.64 2.89
N GLU A 40 21.41 1.82 2.73
CA GLU A 40 20.78 2.97 2.06
C GLU A 40 20.50 2.72 0.59
N GLU A 41 21.38 1.98 -0.10
CA GLU A 41 21.18 1.68 -1.53
C GLU A 41 19.93 0.83 -1.72
N ASN A 42 19.73 -0.19 -0.89
CA ASN A 42 18.56 -1.02 -0.99
C ASN A 42 17.28 -0.31 -0.52
N VAL A 43 17.34 0.38 0.64
CA VAL A 43 16.17 1.08 1.21
C VAL A 43 15.68 2.18 0.29
N TYR A 44 16.58 2.96 -0.31
CA TYR A 44 16.20 4.12 -1.13
C TYR A 44 16.18 3.81 -2.62
N LEU A 45 17.31 3.37 -3.21
CA LEU A 45 17.46 3.30 -4.66
C LEU A 45 16.76 2.08 -5.26
N HIS A 46 16.94 0.89 -4.68
CA HIS A 46 16.26 -0.31 -5.19
C HIS A 46 14.75 -0.24 -5.01
N THR A 47 14.29 0.21 -3.84
CA THR A 47 12.88 0.51 -3.59
C THR A 47 12.29 1.42 -4.65
N ALA A 48 12.92 2.57 -4.93
CA ALA A 48 12.44 3.51 -5.94
C ALA A 48 12.40 2.88 -7.34
N LYS A 49 13.44 2.13 -7.73
CA LYS A 49 13.50 1.43 -9.03
C LYS A 49 12.35 0.42 -9.19
N ILE A 50 12.05 -0.34 -8.14
CA ILE A 50 10.97 -1.35 -8.16
C ILE A 50 9.60 -0.66 -8.32
N VAL A 51 9.35 0.40 -7.54
CA VAL A 51 8.09 1.15 -7.62
C VAL A 51 7.92 1.76 -9.01
N MET A 52 8.95 2.44 -9.53
CA MET A 52 8.89 3.08 -10.86
C MET A 52 8.66 2.06 -11.98
N LYS A 53 9.35 0.91 -11.95
CA LYS A 53 9.14 -0.15 -12.95
C LYS A 53 7.73 -0.73 -12.86
N THR A 54 7.23 -0.96 -11.64
CA THR A 54 5.87 -1.47 -11.45
C THR A 54 4.83 -0.50 -12.04
N VAL A 55 4.97 0.80 -11.78
CA VAL A 55 4.08 1.81 -12.37
C VAL A 55 4.20 1.83 -13.89
N TYR A 56 5.42 1.79 -14.43
CA TYR A 56 5.66 1.75 -15.87
C TYR A 56 4.99 0.53 -16.52
N ASP A 57 5.14 -0.65 -15.93
CA ASP A 57 4.53 -1.89 -16.45
C ASP A 57 3.00 -1.79 -16.41
N LEU A 58 2.41 -1.33 -15.31
CA LEU A 58 0.95 -1.16 -15.21
C LEU A 58 0.41 -0.16 -16.24
N LEU A 59 1.11 0.93 -16.52
CA LEU A 59 0.70 1.93 -17.50
C LEU A 59 0.90 1.44 -18.95
N SER A 60 1.98 0.71 -19.20
CA SER A 60 2.35 0.23 -20.54
C SER A 60 1.59 -1.04 -20.94
N CYS A 61 1.11 -1.81 -19.95
CA CYS A 61 0.40 -3.06 -20.15
C CYS A 61 -0.98 -3.02 -19.46
N PRO A 62 -2.03 -2.46 -20.11
CA PRO A 62 -3.37 -2.35 -19.53
C PRO A 62 -3.98 -3.67 -19.05
N GLN A 63 -3.56 -4.80 -19.61
CA GLN A 63 -3.96 -6.14 -19.18
C GLN A 63 -3.51 -6.51 -17.75
N LEU A 64 -2.50 -5.82 -17.21
CA LEU A 64 -2.04 -6.00 -15.83
C LEU A 64 -2.86 -5.17 -14.84
N GLN A 65 -3.69 -4.24 -15.31
CA GLN A 65 -4.53 -3.41 -14.46
C GLN A 65 -5.78 -4.18 -14.04
N VAL A 66 -5.75 -4.78 -12.85
CA VAL A 66 -6.95 -5.39 -12.25
C VAL A 66 -7.93 -4.28 -11.88
N LYS A 67 -9.19 -4.42 -12.30
CA LYS A 67 -10.27 -3.46 -12.01
C LYS A 67 -11.39 -4.16 -11.25
N ASN A 68 -11.72 -3.60 -10.09
CA ASN A 68 -12.89 -4.01 -9.31
C ASN A 68 -14.14 -3.42 -9.95
N LYS A 69 -15.07 -4.28 -10.39
CA LYS A 69 -16.33 -3.83 -11.02
C LYS A 69 -17.27 -3.13 -10.04
N ASP A 70 -17.13 -3.46 -8.76
CA ASP A 70 -17.93 -3.00 -7.63
C ASP A 70 -17.29 -1.82 -6.87
N PHE A 71 -16.31 -1.15 -7.48
CA PHE A 71 -15.58 -0.05 -6.84
C PHE A 71 -16.52 1.07 -6.37
N SER A 72 -17.50 1.45 -7.20
CA SER A 72 -18.42 2.55 -6.90
C SER A 72 -19.28 2.22 -5.68
N GLU A 73 -19.86 1.02 -5.64
CA GLU A 73 -20.71 0.55 -4.54
C GLU A 73 -19.90 0.43 -3.24
N ARG A 74 -18.69 -0.13 -3.32
CA ARG A 74 -17.79 -0.25 -2.15
C ARG A 74 -17.35 1.11 -1.64
N LYS A 75 -17.05 2.06 -2.54
CA LYS A 75 -16.70 3.43 -2.16
C LYS A 75 -17.86 4.13 -1.47
N GLU A 76 -19.08 4.04 -2.02
CA GLU A 76 -20.25 4.62 -1.37
C GLU A 76 -20.48 4.02 0.03
N PHE A 77 -20.39 2.70 0.15
CA PHE A 77 -20.54 2.02 1.43
C PHE A 77 -19.48 2.48 2.43
N TYR A 78 -18.21 2.53 2.03
CA TYR A 78 -17.10 2.98 2.85
C TYR A 78 -17.31 4.41 3.36
N LEU A 79 -17.69 5.33 2.47
CA LEU A 79 -17.90 6.72 2.86
C LEU A 79 -19.05 6.86 3.86
N LYS A 80 -20.19 6.20 3.61
CA LYS A 80 -21.38 6.33 4.45
C LYS A 80 -21.26 5.60 5.80
N ASN A 81 -20.65 4.41 5.80
CA ASN A 81 -20.72 3.51 6.95
C ASN A 81 -19.42 3.40 7.74
N TRP A 82 -18.29 3.80 7.16
CA TRP A 82 -16.98 3.71 7.82
C TRP A 82 -16.42 5.10 8.07
N LEU A 83 -16.25 5.93 7.03
CA LEU A 83 -15.58 7.23 7.16
C LEU A 83 -16.46 8.30 7.83
N TYR A 84 -17.68 8.49 7.31
CA TYR A 84 -18.63 9.49 7.81
C TYR A 84 -19.71 8.89 8.68
N LYS A 85 -19.44 7.73 9.29
CA LYS A 85 -20.40 7.13 10.21
C LYS A 85 -20.66 8.14 11.33
N GLU A 86 -21.86 8.71 11.38
CA GLU A 86 -22.26 9.56 12.49
C GLU A 86 -22.09 8.73 13.77
N GLN A 87 -21.27 9.25 14.69
CA GLN A 87 -21.15 8.66 16.02
C GLN A 87 -22.44 9.01 16.76
N GLU A 88 -23.38 8.06 16.80
CA GLU A 88 -24.44 8.04 17.83
C GLU A 88 -23.84 7.90 19.22
#